data_AF-A0A401MIP5-F1
#
_entry.id   AF-A0A401MIP5-F1
#
_cell.length_a   1.000
_cell.length_b   1.000
_cell.length_c   1.000
_cell.angle_alpha   90.00
_cell.angle_beta   90.00
_cell.angle_gamma   90.00
#
_symmetry.space_group_name_H-M   'P 1'
#
loop_
_entity.id
_entity.type
_entity.pdbx_description
1 polymer ?
#
loop_
_entity_poly.entity_id
_entity_poly.type
_entity_poly.pdbx_seq_one_letter_code
_entity_poly.pdbx_strand_id
1 'polypeptide(L)'
;MTGIRDAYGPAVASLKGKGSDITAQYRLAGEWSNQVGEGFRLHLVLLTDGFQNVGVDLGKRAISKQEAVELANKTDVPKLPGASVTVAGLGRVAGSPPRSDIVEGLVNFYDALCKKTGAAKCVSVTDYTSEGR
;
A
#
# COMPACT_ATOMS: atom_id res chain seq x y z
N MET A 1 8.82 -24.91 23.82
CA MET A 1 8.82 -24.27 22.49
C MET A 1 10.18 -23.66 22.19
N THR A 2 11.20 -24.48 21.93
CA THR A 2 12.56 -24.02 21.58
C THR A 2 12.67 -23.66 20.09
N GLY A 3 11.94 -24.36 19.21
CA GLY A 3 12.05 -24.17 17.76
C GLY A 3 11.80 -22.76 17.23
N ILE A 4 10.86 -21.98 17.80
CA ILE A 4 10.64 -20.58 17.37
C ILE A 4 11.83 -19.70 17.77
N ARG A 5 12.33 -19.83 19.01
CA ARG A 5 13.48 -19.04 19.48
C ARG A 5 14.74 -19.36 18.68
N ASP A 6 14.97 -20.64 18.39
CA ASP A 6 16.15 -21.10 17.66
C ASP A 6 16.10 -20.70 16.17
N ALA A 7 14.91 -20.69 15.56
CA ALA A 7 14.72 -20.28 14.17
C ALA A 7 14.65 -18.75 13.98
N TYR A 8 14.35 -17.99 15.04
CA TYR A 8 14.09 -16.54 14.93
C TYR A 8 15.32 -15.76 14.46
N GLY A 9 16.48 -15.98 15.07
CA GLY A 9 17.72 -15.26 14.71
C GLY A 9 18.12 -15.44 13.23
N PRO A 10 18.23 -16.69 12.73
CA PRO A 10 18.50 -16.96 11.32
C PRO A 10 17.44 -16.37 10.37
N ALA A 11 16.16 -16.44 10.74
CA ALA A 11 15.09 -15.87 9.93
C ALA A 11 15.23 -14.34 9.79
N VAL A 12 15.49 -13.64 10.89
CA VAL A 12 15.72 -12.18 10.88
C VAL A 12 16.96 -11.83 10.04
N ALA A 13 18.06 -12.58 10.19
CA ALA A 13 19.28 -12.35 9.42
C ALA A 13 19.09 -12.60 7.91
N SER A 14 18.13 -13.46 7.52
CA SER A 14 17.81 -13.75 6.13
C SER A 14 16.94 -12.70 5.43
N LEU A 15 16.38 -11.74 6.19
CA LEU A 15 15.55 -10.69 5.61
C LEU A 15 16.38 -9.82 4.67
N LYS A 16 15.96 -9.73 3.41
CA LYS A 16 16.56 -8.83 2.44
C LYS A 16 16.30 -7.39 2.90
N GLY A 17 17.37 -6.64 3.16
CA GLY A 17 17.28 -5.21 3.45
C GLY A 17 16.73 -4.42 2.25
N LYS A 18 16.23 -3.20 2.52
CA LYS A 18 15.68 -2.25 1.51
C LYS A 18 14.33 -2.66 0.87
N GLY A 19 13.64 -3.62 1.47
CA GLY A 19 12.27 -3.96 1.10
C GLY A 19 11.29 -2.85 1.48
N SER A 20 10.36 -2.54 0.59
CA SER A 20 9.20 -1.68 0.80
C SER A 20 7.93 -2.50 0.57
N ASP A 21 7.15 -2.67 1.64
CA ASP A 21 5.85 -3.37 1.64
C ASP A 21 4.72 -2.46 2.16
N ILE A 22 4.29 -1.57 1.29
CA ILE A 22 3.18 -0.65 1.44
C ILE A 22 1.85 -1.42 1.43
N THR A 23 1.74 -2.50 0.64
CA THR A 23 0.49 -3.27 0.57
C THR A 23 0.14 -3.97 1.90
N ALA A 24 1.15 -4.36 2.68
CA ALA A 24 0.95 -4.92 4.01
C ALA A 24 0.26 -3.95 4.99
N GLN A 25 0.27 -2.63 4.73
CA GLN A 25 -0.43 -1.66 5.58
C GLN A 25 -1.94 -1.83 5.53
N TYR A 26 -2.50 -2.34 4.42
CA TYR A 26 -3.92 -2.68 4.35
C TYR A 26 -4.28 -3.84 5.28
N ARG A 27 -3.40 -4.84 5.42
CA ARG A 27 -3.58 -5.93 6.40
C ARG A 27 -3.63 -5.36 7.82
N LEU A 28 -2.68 -4.49 8.18
CA LEU A 28 -2.64 -3.85 9.50
C LEU A 28 -3.90 -3.01 9.77
N ALA A 29 -4.44 -2.34 8.76
CA ALA A 29 -5.72 -1.64 8.86
C ALA A 29 -6.91 -2.57 9.14
N GLY A 30 -6.94 -3.76 8.53
CA GLY A 30 -7.94 -4.79 8.81
C GLY A 30 -7.82 -5.31 10.25
N GLU A 31 -6.59 -5.58 10.69
CA GLU A 31 -6.30 -6.00 12.07
C GLU A 31 -6.72 -4.95 13.10
N TRP A 32 -6.43 -3.67 12.84
CA TRP A 32 -6.87 -2.57 13.70
C TRP A 32 -8.40 -2.53 13.80
N SER A 33 -9.09 -2.62 12.67
CA SER A 33 -10.56 -2.59 12.62
C SER A 33 -11.17 -3.73 13.45
N ASN A 34 -10.56 -4.92 13.38
CA ASN A 34 -10.98 -6.08 14.17
C ASN A 34 -10.70 -5.91 15.68
N GLN A 35 -9.64 -5.20 16.04
CA GLN A 35 -9.27 -4.97 17.45
C GLN A 35 -10.16 -3.94 18.14
N VAL A 36 -10.52 -2.86 17.44
CA VAL A 36 -11.38 -1.81 18.02
C VAL A 36 -12.85 -2.18 18.07
N GLY A 37 -13.29 -3.09 17.20
CA GLY A 37 -14.67 -3.55 17.14
C GLY A 37 -15.63 -2.53 16.51
N GLU A 38 -16.92 -2.66 16.84
CA GLU A 38 -17.99 -1.86 16.24
C GLU A 38 -18.01 -0.40 16.76
N GLY A 39 -18.65 0.49 16.01
CA GLY A 39 -18.83 1.90 16.38
C GLY A 39 -17.71 2.85 15.94
N PHE A 40 -16.61 2.31 15.40
CA PHE A 40 -15.51 3.10 14.84
C PHE A 40 -15.47 3.03 13.31
N ARG A 41 -14.92 4.09 12.69
CA ARG A 41 -14.66 4.13 11.25
C ARG A 41 -13.18 4.32 11.01
N LEU A 42 -12.60 3.45 10.18
CA LEU A 42 -11.21 3.57 9.78
C LEU A 42 -11.02 4.73 8.80
N HIS A 43 -10.13 5.64 9.16
CA HIS A 43 -9.55 6.66 8.27
C HIS A 43 -8.06 6.35 8.12
N LEU A 44 -7.69 5.64 7.06
CA LEU A 44 -6.33 5.23 6.78
C LEU A 44 -5.63 6.25 5.88
N VAL A 45 -4.52 6.81 6.35
CA VAL A 45 -3.63 7.66 5.54
C VAL A 45 -2.27 6.98 5.44
N LEU A 46 -1.92 6.53 4.23
CA LEU A 46 -0.63 5.95 3.90
C LEU A 46 0.25 7.03 3.27
N LEU A 47 1.30 7.44 3.96
CA LEU A 47 2.30 8.37 3.46
C LEU A 47 3.46 7.59 2.87
N THR A 48 3.61 7.63 1.55
CA THR A 48 4.58 6.79 0.83
C THR A 48 4.87 7.35 -0.55
N ASP A 49 6.07 7.04 -1.06
CA ASP A 49 6.42 7.28 -2.46
C ASP A 49 5.72 6.30 -3.43
N GLY A 50 5.09 5.24 -2.90
CA GLY A 50 4.35 4.25 -3.67
C GLY A 50 5.21 3.13 -4.27
N PHE A 51 6.54 3.18 -4.14
CA PHE A 51 7.43 2.18 -4.74
C PHE A 51 7.48 0.90 -3.92
N GLN A 52 6.46 0.05 -4.11
CA GLN A 52 6.43 -1.33 -3.62
C GLN A 52 7.52 -2.15 -4.34
N ASN A 53 8.30 -2.91 -3.58
CA ASN A 53 9.26 -3.85 -4.14
C ASN A 53 9.25 -5.24 -3.47
N VAL A 54 8.42 -5.42 -2.45
CA VAL A 54 8.12 -6.72 -1.84
C VAL A 54 6.84 -7.29 -2.48
N GLY A 55 6.91 -8.50 -3.02
CA GLY A 55 5.78 -9.15 -3.70
C GLY A 55 5.54 -8.64 -5.11
N VAL A 56 5.13 -7.37 -5.24
CA VAL A 56 4.94 -6.67 -6.53
C VAL A 56 6.00 -5.59 -6.65
N ASP A 57 6.62 -5.44 -7.82
CA ASP A 57 7.61 -4.39 -8.07
C ASP A 57 7.01 -3.31 -8.98
N LEU A 58 6.71 -2.15 -8.40
CA LEU A 58 6.04 -1.03 -9.08
C LEU A 58 7.02 0.05 -9.58
N GLY A 59 8.34 -0.14 -9.40
CA GLY A 59 9.34 0.87 -9.76
C GLY A 59 10.17 0.56 -11.01
N LYS A 60 10.17 -0.70 -11.47
CA LYS A 60 11.03 -1.15 -12.58
C LYS A 60 10.62 -0.59 -13.94
N ARG A 61 9.33 -0.38 -14.18
CA ARG A 61 8.79 0.12 -15.45
C ARG A 61 7.44 0.77 -15.24
N ALA A 62 7.03 1.58 -16.20
CA ALA A 62 5.65 2.01 -16.30
C ALA A 62 4.73 0.80 -16.51
N ILE A 63 3.58 0.84 -15.87
CA ILE A 63 2.51 -0.16 -16.01
C ILE A 63 1.26 0.54 -16.55
N SER A 64 0.50 -0.14 -17.39
CA SER A 64 -0.77 0.39 -17.88
C SER A 64 -1.82 0.35 -16.77
N LYS A 65 -2.91 1.10 -16.94
CA LYS A 65 -4.05 1.06 -16.03
C LYS A 65 -4.64 -0.36 -15.90
N GLN A 66 -4.73 -1.10 -17.00
CA GLN A 66 -5.22 -2.48 -17.02
C GLN A 66 -4.28 -3.39 -16.22
N GLU A 67 -2.97 -3.27 -16.46
CA GLU A 67 -1.98 -4.05 -15.71
C GLU A 67 -2.02 -3.72 -14.20
N ALA A 68 -2.19 -2.44 -13.86
CA ALA A 68 -2.34 -2.01 -12.47
C ALA A 68 -3.55 -2.66 -11.78
N VAL A 69 -4.69 -2.76 -12.47
CA VAL A 69 -5.88 -3.47 -11.98
C VAL A 69 -5.63 -4.96 -11.83
N GLU A 70 -4.96 -5.60 -12.80
CA GLU A 70 -4.61 -7.02 -12.73
C GLU A 70 -3.67 -7.33 -11.56
N LEU A 71 -2.66 -6.49 -11.34
CA LEU A 71 -1.75 -6.61 -10.21
C LEU A 71 -2.48 -6.41 -8.88
N ALA A 72 -3.34 -5.39 -8.78
CA ALA A 72 -4.15 -5.17 -7.58
C ALA A 72 -5.07 -6.36 -7.30
N ASN A 73 -5.67 -6.97 -8.33
CA ASN A 73 -6.49 -8.17 -8.20
C ASN A 73 -5.71 -9.38 -7.69
N LYS A 74 -4.43 -9.50 -8.02
CA LYS A 74 -3.53 -10.55 -7.50
C LYS A 74 -2.95 -10.25 -6.12
N THR A 75 -3.04 -9.01 -5.64
CA THR A 75 -2.47 -8.58 -4.35
C THR A 75 -3.45 -8.82 -3.22
N ASP A 76 -3.08 -9.63 -2.23
CA ASP A 76 -3.95 -9.93 -1.09
C ASP A 76 -4.11 -8.73 -0.15
N VAL A 77 -5.35 -8.30 0.05
CA VAL A 77 -5.74 -7.22 0.98
C VAL A 77 -7.06 -7.57 1.64
N PRO A 78 -7.28 -7.17 2.91
CA PRO A 78 -8.54 -7.43 3.59
C PRO A 78 -9.67 -6.58 3.00
N LYS A 79 -10.91 -6.94 3.36
CA LYS A 79 -12.06 -6.06 3.15
C LYS A 79 -12.07 -4.98 4.22
N LEU A 80 -12.33 -3.74 3.81
CA LEU A 80 -12.37 -2.56 4.66
C LEU A 80 -13.67 -1.76 4.43
N PRO A 81 -14.85 -2.38 4.61
CA PRO A 81 -16.12 -1.72 4.33
C PRO A 81 -16.29 -0.45 5.17
N GLY A 82 -16.78 0.62 4.56
CA GLY A 82 -17.02 1.90 5.26
C GLY A 82 -15.75 2.73 5.55
N ALA A 83 -14.56 2.19 5.30
CA ALA A 83 -13.30 2.91 5.51
C ALA A 83 -13.10 4.03 4.49
N SER A 84 -12.30 5.03 4.86
CA SER A 84 -11.69 5.98 3.92
C SER A 84 -10.19 5.70 3.86
N VAL A 85 -9.66 5.48 2.66
CA VAL A 85 -8.23 5.22 2.45
C VAL A 85 -7.65 6.29 1.54
N THR A 86 -6.60 6.94 2.02
CA THR A 86 -5.78 7.88 1.27
C THR A 86 -4.37 7.32 1.16
N VAL A 87 -3.85 7.16 -0.06
CA VAL A 87 -2.44 6.92 -0.34
C VAL A 87 -1.85 8.18 -0.93
N ALA A 88 -0.91 8.80 -0.22
CA ALA A 88 -0.41 10.13 -0.50
C ALA A 88 1.10 10.14 -0.64
N GLY A 89 1.60 10.96 -1.57
CA GLY A 89 3.03 11.08 -1.87
C GLY A 89 3.50 10.22 -3.05
N LEU A 90 2.58 9.65 -3.84
CA LEU A 90 2.94 8.72 -4.91
C LEU A 90 3.89 9.37 -5.94
N GLY A 91 5.07 8.78 -6.12
CA GLY A 91 6.13 9.29 -6.99
C GLY A 91 7.03 10.35 -6.36
N ARG A 92 6.77 10.78 -5.12
CA ARG A 92 7.60 11.77 -4.42
C ARG A 92 8.82 11.10 -3.80
N VAL A 93 9.94 11.20 -4.50
CA VAL A 93 11.25 10.69 -4.08
C VAL A 93 12.22 11.82 -3.80
N ALA A 94 13.28 11.53 -3.05
CA ALA A 94 14.44 12.41 -3.00
C ALA A 94 15.23 12.32 -4.32
N GLY A 95 15.64 13.47 -4.86
CA GLY A 95 16.43 13.55 -6.10
C GLY A 95 15.59 13.75 -7.35
N SER A 96 15.97 13.09 -8.45
CA SER A 96 15.29 13.24 -9.74
C SER A 96 13.89 12.62 -9.69
N PRO A 97 12.85 13.36 -10.06
CA PRO A 97 11.50 12.82 -10.07
C PRO A 97 11.37 11.69 -11.10
N PRO A 98 10.58 10.64 -10.79
CA PRO A 98 10.26 9.59 -11.76
C PRO A 98 9.48 10.17 -12.95
N ARG A 99 9.45 9.43 -14.06
CA ARG A 99 8.62 9.76 -15.21
C ARG A 99 7.14 9.74 -14.82
N SER A 100 6.34 10.62 -15.43
CA SER A 100 4.92 10.75 -15.14
C SER A 100 4.12 9.47 -15.37
N ASP A 101 4.50 8.65 -16.36
CA ASP A 101 3.83 7.37 -16.65
C ASP A 101 4.08 6.29 -15.59
N ILE A 102 5.23 6.35 -14.90
CA ILE A 102 5.48 5.53 -13.72
C ILE A 102 4.55 5.97 -12.59
N VAL A 103 4.48 7.28 -12.32
CA VAL A 103 3.63 7.84 -11.26
C VAL A 103 2.16 7.53 -11.51
N GLU A 104 1.69 7.66 -12.75
CA GLU A 104 0.34 7.30 -13.14
C GLU A 104 0.05 5.80 -12.90
N GLY A 105 1.02 4.93 -13.19
CA GLY A 105 0.96 3.51 -12.86
C GLY A 105 0.78 3.25 -11.35
N LEU A 106 1.54 3.97 -10.51
CA LEU A 106 1.41 3.91 -9.05
C LEU A 106 -0.01 4.30 -8.61
N VAL A 107 -0.49 5.46 -9.06
CA VAL A 107 -1.83 5.96 -8.73
C VAL A 107 -2.90 4.96 -9.12
N ASN A 108 -2.85 4.43 -10.34
CA ASN A 108 -3.81 3.43 -10.82
C ASN A 108 -3.78 2.14 -9.99
N PHE A 109 -2.59 1.68 -9.58
CA PHE A 109 -2.45 0.48 -8.77
C PHE A 109 -3.06 0.66 -7.38
N TYR A 110 -2.72 1.74 -6.67
CA TYR A 110 -3.24 1.98 -5.32
C TYR A 110 -4.74 2.31 -5.31
N ASP A 111 -5.25 2.99 -6.34
CA ASP A 111 -6.68 3.21 -6.51
C ASP A 111 -7.43 1.89 -6.74
N ALA A 112 -6.92 1.03 -7.62
CA ALA A 112 -7.49 -0.31 -7.84
C ALA A 112 -7.42 -1.18 -6.58
N LEU A 113 -6.31 -1.13 -5.84
CA LEU A 113 -6.13 -1.88 -4.60
C LEU A 113 -7.10 -1.41 -3.53
N CYS A 114 -7.25 -0.09 -3.35
CA CYS A 114 -8.23 0.48 -2.44
C CYS A 114 -9.66 0.04 -2.81
N LYS A 115 -10.04 0.13 -4.08
CA LYS A 115 -11.37 -0.32 -4.55
C LYS A 115 -11.60 -1.80 -4.27
N LYS A 116 -10.59 -2.66 -4.45
CA LYS A 116 -10.67 -4.08 -4.14
C LYS A 116 -11.02 -4.35 -2.66
N THR A 117 -10.58 -3.50 -1.74
CA THR A 117 -10.93 -3.63 -0.31
C THR A 117 -12.42 -3.36 -0.03
N GLY A 118 -13.14 -2.69 -0.93
CA GLY A 118 -14.51 -2.24 -0.69
C GLY A 118 -14.61 -1.04 0.24
N ALA A 119 -13.52 -0.26 0.38
CA ALA A 119 -13.54 1.02 1.09
C ALA A 119 -14.57 1.98 0.47
N ALA A 120 -15.20 2.79 1.32
CA ALA A 120 -16.21 3.77 0.90
C ALA A 120 -15.60 4.98 0.19
N LYS A 121 -14.33 5.30 0.49
CA LYS A 121 -13.59 6.38 -0.17
C LYS A 121 -12.16 5.93 -0.45
N CYS A 122 -11.71 6.20 -1.67
CA CYS A 122 -10.36 5.92 -2.15
C CYS A 122 -9.76 7.19 -2.74
N VAL A 123 -8.60 7.60 -2.24
CA VAL A 123 -7.80 8.69 -2.78
C VAL A 123 -6.38 8.17 -2.93
N SER A 124 -5.84 8.22 -4.15
CA SER A 124 -4.44 7.87 -4.43
C SER A 124 -3.83 9.02 -5.21
N VAL A 125 -2.86 9.73 -4.62
CA VAL A 125 -2.36 11.00 -5.16
C VAL A 125 -0.87 11.20 -4.91
N THR A 126 -0.25 11.95 -5.81
CA THR A 126 1.11 12.48 -5.65
C THR A 126 1.11 13.60 -4.61
N ASP A 127 0.30 14.64 -4.84
CA ASP A 127 0.19 15.80 -3.97
C ASP A 127 -1.10 15.72 -3.15
N TYR A 128 -0.94 15.53 -1.85
CA TYR A 128 -2.05 15.51 -0.90
C TYR A 128 -2.05 16.79 -0.07
N THR A 129 -3.18 17.48 -0.06
CA THR A 129 -3.48 18.52 0.91
C THR A 129 -4.64 18.03 1.77
N SER A 130 -4.56 18.19 3.09
CA SER A 130 -5.58 17.69 4.01
C SER A 130 -6.90 18.48 3.93
N GLU A 131 -6.91 19.61 3.23
CA GLU A 131 -8.06 20.44 2.90
C GLU A 131 -7.58 21.45 1.83
N GLY A 132 -8.33 21.59 0.73
CA GLY A 132 -8.05 22.63 -0.26
C GLY A 132 -8.16 24.00 0.40
N ARG A 133 -7.10 24.81 0.29
CA ARG A 133 -7.21 26.25 0.44
C ARG A 133 -7.24 26.86 -0.95
#